data_AF-A0A7C3M588-F1
#
_entry.id   AF-A0A7C3M588-F1
#
_cell.length_a   1.000
_cell.length_b   1.000
_cell.length_c   1.000
_cell.angle_alpha   90.00
_cell.angle_beta   90.00
_cell.angle_gamma   90.00
#
_symmetry.space_group_name_H-M   'P 1'
#
loop_
_entity.id
_entity.type
_entity.pdbx_description
1 polymer ?
#
loop_
_entity_poly.entity_id
_entity_poly.type
_entity_poly.pdbx_seq_one_letter_code
_entity_poly.pdbx_strand_id
1 'polypeptide(L)'
;FTQPPPRYTEASLIKLLEEKGIGRPSTYATIISTIQERNYVIVENHTLRPTEVGMIVSDLLTKYFPNIMDPNFTAKMEEDLDEIEEGKEDWERLVIQFYQEFEKQVNEAKEKAEVSNILGNCPVCGKPLVERRSRYGMFIGCSGYPECTYTRPMTKSTGVSCPKCGGEIVGLKSRNGRIYYRCSNYPKCDFVLWDKPTSAKCPKCGYPIVLARSKKGNTYRKCSNPECDYVILGKRRASVKKG
;
A
#
# COMPACT_ATOMS: atom_id res chain seq x y z
N PHE A 1 15.87 -26.52 14.93
CA PHE A 1 15.13 -25.36 14.41
C PHE A 1 15.00 -25.51 12.91
N THR A 2 13.79 -25.53 12.37
CA THR A 2 13.56 -25.51 10.92
C THR A 2 13.80 -24.08 10.42
N GLN A 3 14.61 -23.94 9.38
CA GLN A 3 14.85 -22.64 8.75
C GLN A 3 13.78 -22.39 7.68
N PRO A 4 13.30 -21.15 7.52
CA PRO A 4 12.42 -20.82 6.41
C PRO A 4 13.16 -20.96 5.08
N PRO A 5 12.43 -21.18 3.97
CA PRO A 5 13.05 -21.25 2.65
C PRO A 5 13.80 -19.94 2.33
N PRO A 6 14.97 -20.03 1.67
CA PRO A 6 15.73 -18.86 1.27
C PRO A 6 14.92 -18.03 0.26
N ARG A 7 15.14 -16.70 0.27
CA ARG A 7 14.61 -15.83 -0.79
C ARG A 7 15.36 -16.05 -2.08
N TYR A 8 14.72 -15.72 -3.19
CA TYR A 8 15.37 -15.75 -4.49
C TYR A 8 16.43 -14.65 -4.61
N THR A 9 17.59 -15.00 -5.13
CA THR A 9 18.51 -14.10 -5.85
C THR A 9 18.06 -13.96 -7.30
N GLU A 10 18.64 -13.03 -8.06
CA GLU A 10 18.38 -12.94 -9.51
C GLU A 10 18.69 -14.25 -10.21
N ALA A 11 19.87 -14.85 -9.95
CA ALA A 11 20.27 -16.12 -10.55
C ALA A 11 19.30 -17.27 -10.22
N SER A 12 18.87 -17.38 -8.96
CA SER A 12 17.92 -18.43 -8.58
C SER A 12 16.51 -18.19 -9.11
N LEU A 13 16.11 -16.93 -9.33
CA LEU A 13 14.82 -16.62 -9.95
C LEU A 13 14.86 -16.94 -11.44
N ILE A 14 15.94 -16.60 -12.14
CA ILE A 14 16.14 -16.98 -13.55
C ILE A 14 16.10 -18.49 -13.69
N LYS A 15 16.80 -19.23 -12.83
CA LYS A 15 16.75 -20.69 -12.82
C LYS A 15 15.33 -21.23 -12.63
N LEU A 16 14.56 -20.63 -11.73
CA LEU A 16 13.16 -21.03 -11.52
C LEU A 16 12.28 -20.72 -12.75
N LEU A 17 12.48 -19.57 -13.40
CA LEU A 17 11.75 -19.21 -14.62
C LEU A 17 12.04 -20.21 -15.75
N GLU A 18 13.32 -20.56 -15.94
CA GLU A 18 13.77 -21.60 -16.88
C GLU A 18 13.15 -22.97 -16.56
N GLU A 19 13.18 -23.41 -15.30
CA GLU A 19 12.54 -24.66 -14.86
C GLU A 19 11.02 -24.67 -15.08
N LYS A 20 10.39 -23.49 -15.11
CA LYS A 20 8.96 -23.31 -15.38
C LYS A 20 8.63 -23.05 -16.85
N GLY A 21 9.63 -22.97 -17.73
CA GLY A 21 9.41 -22.64 -19.15
C GLY A 21 8.97 -21.19 -19.40
N ILE A 22 9.12 -20.29 -18.42
CA ILE A 22 8.70 -18.89 -18.53
C ILE A 22 9.89 -18.04 -18.98
N GLY A 23 9.73 -17.33 -20.09
CA GLY A 23 10.78 -16.52 -20.70
C GLY A 23 11.84 -17.33 -21.43
N ARG A 24 12.83 -16.61 -21.98
CA ARG A 24 13.91 -17.13 -22.82
C ARG A 24 15.24 -16.44 -22.44
N PRO A 25 16.41 -16.95 -22.89
CA PRO A 25 17.70 -16.31 -22.63
C PRO A 25 17.75 -14.82 -23.00
N SER A 26 16.97 -14.41 -24.01
CA SER A 26 16.82 -13.02 -24.44
C SER A 26 15.98 -12.15 -23.51
N THR A 27 15.12 -12.72 -22.66
CA THR A 27 14.15 -11.98 -21.84
C THR A 27 14.44 -12.02 -20.35
N TYR A 28 15.24 -12.96 -19.84
CA TYR A 28 15.51 -13.07 -18.39
C TYR A 28 16.03 -11.78 -17.75
N ALA A 29 17.05 -11.15 -18.35
CA ALA A 29 17.59 -9.89 -17.84
C ALA A 29 16.54 -8.78 -17.83
N THR A 30 15.74 -8.70 -18.89
CA THR A 30 14.67 -7.70 -19.06
C THR A 30 13.52 -7.91 -18.08
N ILE A 31 13.14 -9.16 -17.78
CA ILE A 31 12.13 -9.48 -16.76
C ILE A 31 12.60 -8.96 -15.40
N ILE A 32 13.84 -9.29 -15.02
CA ILE A 32 14.42 -8.92 -13.73
C ILE A 32 14.58 -7.40 -13.61
N SER A 33 15.04 -6.71 -14.65
CA SER A 33 15.15 -5.24 -14.63
C SER A 33 13.78 -4.57 -14.55
N THR A 34 12.80 -5.04 -15.32
CA THR A 34 11.46 -4.43 -15.39
C THR A 34 10.73 -4.49 -14.03
N ILE A 35 10.77 -5.63 -13.34
CA ILE A 35 10.10 -5.77 -12.03
C ILE A 35 10.77 -4.93 -10.94
N GLN A 36 12.07 -4.64 -11.09
CA GLN A 36 12.82 -3.75 -10.21
C GLN A 36 12.56 -2.28 -10.51
N GLU A 37 12.63 -1.87 -11.79
CA GLU A 37 12.37 -0.49 -12.24
C GLU A 37 10.96 -0.03 -11.89
N ARG A 38 9.96 -0.92 -12.00
CA ARG A 38 8.57 -0.66 -11.59
C ARG A 38 8.35 -0.76 -10.08
N ASN A 39 9.39 -1.03 -9.30
CA ASN A 39 9.37 -1.12 -7.84
C ASN A 39 8.36 -2.18 -7.32
N TYR A 40 8.19 -3.29 -8.05
CA TYR A 40 7.44 -4.46 -7.56
C TYR A 40 8.31 -5.31 -6.64
N VAL A 41 9.61 -5.32 -6.89
CA VAL A 41 10.63 -6.04 -6.11
C VAL A 41 11.81 -5.11 -5.88
N ILE A 42 12.45 -5.24 -4.71
CA ILE A 42 13.70 -4.54 -4.38
C ILE A 42 14.78 -5.57 -4.02
N VAL A 43 16.04 -5.22 -4.25
CA VAL A 43 17.19 -6.01 -3.81
C VAL A 43 17.56 -5.61 -2.37
N GLU A 44 17.52 -6.57 -1.46
CA GLU A 44 17.93 -6.42 -0.06
C GLU A 44 18.84 -7.60 0.30
N ASN A 45 20.08 -7.31 0.75
CA ASN A 45 21.09 -8.33 1.06
C ASN A 45 21.33 -9.35 -0.06
N HIS A 46 21.46 -8.87 -1.31
CA HIS A 46 21.60 -9.70 -2.52
C HIS A 46 20.42 -10.63 -2.82
N THR A 47 19.28 -10.46 -2.14
CA THR A 47 18.05 -11.22 -2.40
C THR A 47 16.92 -10.31 -2.82
N LEU A 48 16.01 -10.86 -3.61
CA LEU A 48 14.80 -10.21 -4.09
C LEU A 48 13.72 -10.23 -3.01
N ARG A 49 13.19 -9.05 -2.71
CA ARG A 49 12.10 -8.87 -1.75
C ARG A 49 10.92 -8.18 -2.44
N PRO A 50 9.71 -8.76 -2.38
CA PRO A 50 8.53 -8.09 -2.92
C PRO A 50 8.21 -6.84 -2.11
N THR A 51 7.83 -5.77 -2.82
CA THR A 51 7.33 -4.54 -2.20
C THR A 51 5.84 -4.68 -1.88
N GLU A 52 5.34 -3.76 -1.06
CA GLU A 52 3.90 -3.66 -0.78
C GLU A 52 3.07 -3.33 -2.05
N VAL A 53 3.70 -2.75 -3.08
CA VAL A 53 3.05 -2.51 -4.37
C VAL A 53 3.04 -3.81 -5.19
N GLY A 54 4.18 -4.51 -5.27
CA GLY A 54 4.30 -5.78 -5.97
C GLY A 54 3.32 -6.84 -5.46
N MET A 55 3.21 -6.99 -4.14
CA MET A 55 2.25 -7.92 -3.52
C MET A 55 0.81 -7.59 -3.93
N ILE A 56 0.41 -6.33 -3.83
CA ILE A 56 -0.97 -5.92 -4.11
C ILE A 56 -1.31 -6.07 -5.60
N VAL A 57 -0.38 -5.72 -6.49
CA VAL A 57 -0.57 -5.92 -7.93
C VAL A 57 -0.68 -7.42 -8.24
N SER A 58 0.20 -8.24 -7.66
CA SER A 58 0.14 -9.70 -7.82
C SER A 58 -1.21 -10.25 -7.35
N ASP A 59 -1.65 -9.91 -6.14
CA ASP A 59 -2.92 -10.39 -5.58
C ASP A 59 -4.12 -9.96 -6.44
N LEU A 60 -4.09 -8.72 -6.95
CA LEU A 60 -5.13 -8.20 -7.82
C LEU A 60 -5.18 -8.95 -9.15
N LEU A 61 -4.03 -9.13 -9.79
CA LEU A 61 -3.94 -9.83 -11.06
C LEU A 61 -4.33 -11.30 -10.92
N THR A 62 -3.86 -12.00 -9.88
CA THR A 62 -4.25 -13.40 -9.62
C THR A 62 -5.75 -13.54 -9.37
N LYS A 63 -6.38 -12.54 -8.73
CA LYS A 63 -7.82 -12.55 -8.48
C LYS A 63 -8.66 -12.38 -9.75
N TYR A 64 -8.26 -11.47 -10.64
CA TYR A 64 -9.06 -11.10 -11.80
C TYR A 64 -8.65 -11.80 -13.10
N PHE A 65 -7.41 -12.25 -13.20
CA PHE A 65 -6.82 -12.89 -14.38
C PHE A 65 -6.12 -14.22 -14.00
N PRO A 66 -6.83 -15.18 -13.37
CA PRO A 66 -6.20 -16.39 -12.86
C PRO A 66 -5.53 -17.23 -13.94
N ASN A 67 -6.09 -17.27 -15.16
CA ASN A 67 -5.53 -18.03 -16.28
C ASN A 67 -4.20 -17.45 -16.74
N ILE A 68 -4.12 -16.12 -16.95
CA ILE A 68 -2.90 -15.44 -17.41
C ILE A 68 -1.81 -15.48 -16.33
N MET A 69 -2.22 -15.47 -15.06
CA MET A 69 -1.30 -15.56 -13.92
C MET A 69 -0.86 -17.00 -13.60
N ASP A 70 -1.35 -18.01 -14.32
CA ASP A 70 -0.86 -19.38 -14.21
C ASP A 70 0.51 -19.51 -14.91
N PRO A 71 1.56 -19.97 -14.20
CA PRO A 71 2.84 -20.31 -14.80
C PRO A 71 2.73 -21.22 -16.03
N ASN A 72 1.81 -22.19 -16.04
CA ASN A 72 1.67 -23.13 -17.15
C ASN A 72 1.12 -22.45 -18.41
N PHE A 73 0.15 -21.54 -18.23
CA PHE A 73 -0.37 -20.74 -19.35
C PHE A 73 0.73 -19.87 -19.95
N THR A 74 1.52 -19.22 -19.09
CA THR A 74 2.64 -18.37 -19.54
C THR A 74 3.68 -19.19 -20.29
N ALA A 75 4.05 -20.36 -19.79
CA ALA A 75 4.98 -21.26 -20.46
C ALA A 75 4.45 -21.71 -21.83
N LYS A 76 3.16 -22.07 -21.90
CA LYS A 76 2.53 -22.47 -23.17
C LYS A 76 2.55 -21.35 -24.19
N MET A 77 2.30 -20.10 -23.76
CA MET A 77 2.39 -18.95 -24.65
C MET A 77 3.79 -18.77 -25.25
N GLU A 78 4.85 -19.05 -24.49
CA GLU A 78 6.22 -19.01 -25.01
C GLU A 78 6.46 -20.15 -26.02
N GLU A 79 5.94 -21.36 -25.77
CA GLU A 79 6.00 -22.46 -26.75
C GLU A 79 5.26 -22.12 -28.04
N ASP A 80 4.07 -21.51 -27.95
CA ASP A 80 3.29 -21.15 -29.13
C ASP A 80 4.01 -20.07 -29.96
N LEU A 81 4.77 -19.17 -29.31
CA LEU A 81 5.63 -18.20 -30.01
C LEU A 81 6.82 -18.87 -30.71
N ASP A 82 7.41 -19.90 -30.11
CA ASP A 82 8.45 -20.71 -30.77
C ASP A 82 7.87 -21.46 -31.99
N GLU A 83 6.64 -21.99 -31.89
CA GLU A 83 5.95 -22.64 -33.01
C GLU A 83 5.70 -21.65 -34.18
N ILE A 84 5.43 -20.38 -33.89
CA ILE A 84 5.33 -19.32 -34.90
C ILE A 84 6.69 -19.08 -35.57
N GLU A 85 7.79 -19.02 -34.79
CA GLU A 85 9.15 -18.85 -35.33
C GLU A 85 9.52 -20.00 -36.28
N GLU A 86 9.08 -21.22 -35.95
CA GLU A 86 9.26 -22.42 -36.79
C GLU A 86 8.27 -22.54 -37.96
N GLY A 87 7.31 -21.61 -38.08
CA GLY A 87 6.30 -21.60 -39.13
C GLY A 87 5.22 -22.68 -38.99
N LYS A 88 5.01 -23.20 -37.77
CA LYS A 88 4.00 -24.23 -37.46
C LYS A 88 2.64 -23.65 -37.05
N GLU A 89 2.61 -22.41 -36.59
CA GLU A 89 1.40 -21.72 -36.16
C GLU A 89 1.30 -20.32 -36.80
N ASP A 90 0.06 -19.85 -37.00
CA ASP A 90 -0.20 -18.52 -37.57
C ASP A 90 -0.29 -17.47 -36.46
N TRP A 91 0.59 -16.47 -36.53
CA TRP A 91 0.69 -15.44 -35.48
C TRP A 91 -0.57 -14.59 -35.37
N GLU A 92 -1.25 -14.29 -36.49
CA GLU A 92 -2.47 -13.48 -36.48
C GLU A 92 -3.58 -14.21 -35.73
N ARG A 93 -3.76 -15.50 -36.04
CA ARG A 93 -4.72 -16.36 -35.36
C ARG A 93 -4.46 -16.43 -33.86
N LEU A 94 -3.21 -16.65 -33.44
CA LEU A 94 -2.85 -16.72 -32.03
C LEU A 94 -3.20 -15.43 -31.29
N VAL A 95 -2.81 -14.29 -31.83
CA VAL A 95 -3.07 -12.97 -31.22
C VAL A 95 -4.56 -12.69 -31.11
N ILE A 96 -5.33 -13.00 -32.17
CA ILE A 96 -6.79 -12.82 -32.18
C ILE A 96 -7.45 -13.67 -31.09
N GLN A 97 -7.07 -14.95 -30.99
CA GLN A 97 -7.63 -15.87 -29.99
C GLN A 97 -7.31 -15.42 -28.56
N PHE A 98 -6.07 -15.02 -28.29
CA PHE A 98 -5.69 -14.48 -27.00
C PHE A 98 -6.48 -13.21 -26.66
N TYR A 99 -6.53 -12.25 -27.59
CA TYR A 99 -7.13 -10.94 -27.33
C TYR A 99 -8.64 -11.04 -27.08
N GLN A 100 -9.37 -11.88 -27.81
CA GLN A 100 -10.81 -12.06 -27.63
C GLN A 100 -11.17 -12.51 -26.21
N GLU A 101 -10.43 -13.49 -25.67
CA GLU A 101 -10.66 -13.96 -24.30
C GLU A 101 -10.16 -12.94 -23.26
N PHE A 102 -9.01 -12.32 -23.52
CA PHE A 102 -8.44 -11.32 -22.62
C PHE A 102 -9.35 -10.09 -22.47
N GLU A 103 -9.90 -9.56 -23.57
CA GLU A 103 -10.79 -8.41 -23.56
C GLU A 103 -12.03 -8.66 -22.70
N LYS A 104 -12.61 -9.85 -22.80
CA LYS A 104 -13.74 -10.27 -21.96
C LYS A 104 -13.37 -10.25 -20.47
N GLN A 105 -12.23 -10.85 -20.10
CA GLN A 105 -11.76 -10.85 -18.71
C GLN A 105 -11.50 -9.43 -18.18
N VAL A 106 -10.94 -8.55 -19.02
CA VAL A 106 -10.72 -7.14 -18.66
C VAL A 106 -12.03 -6.41 -18.39
N ASN A 107 -13.05 -6.62 -19.24
CA ASN A 107 -14.35 -5.98 -19.05
C ASN A 107 -15.03 -6.45 -17.77
N GLU A 108 -15.03 -7.76 -17.50
CA GLU A 108 -15.55 -8.31 -16.24
C GLU A 108 -14.78 -7.80 -15.01
N ALA A 109 -13.46 -7.70 -15.11
CA ALA A 109 -12.61 -7.20 -14.03
C ALA A 109 -12.90 -5.73 -13.72
N LYS A 110 -13.11 -4.90 -14.74
CA LYS A 110 -13.49 -3.48 -14.57
C LYS A 110 -14.81 -3.34 -13.83
N GLU A 111 -15.85 -4.06 -14.26
CA GLU A 111 -17.17 -4.02 -13.59
C GLU A 111 -17.07 -4.44 -12.12
N LYS A 112 -16.37 -5.54 -11.84
CA LYS A 112 -16.19 -6.06 -10.47
C LYS A 112 -15.31 -5.15 -9.60
N ALA A 113 -14.34 -4.45 -10.18
CA ALA A 113 -13.47 -3.51 -9.47
C ALA A 113 -14.20 -2.19 -9.11
N GLU A 114 -15.13 -1.73 -9.94
CA GLU A 114 -15.92 -0.52 -9.66
C GLU A 114 -16.89 -0.71 -8.49
N VAL A 115 -17.52 -1.89 -8.39
CA VAL A 115 -18.52 -2.19 -7.34
C VAL A 115 -17.89 -2.35 -5.95
N SER A 116 -16.65 -2.84 -5.85
CA SER A 116 -16.01 -3.20 -4.58
C SER A 116 -15.40 -2.03 -3.79
N ASN A 117 -15.37 -0.82 -4.36
CA ASN A 117 -14.62 0.30 -3.79
C ASN A 117 -15.50 1.50 -3.34
N ILE A 118 -16.83 1.38 -3.31
CA ILE A 118 -17.71 2.52 -3.02
C ILE A 118 -17.72 2.86 -1.52
N LEU A 119 -17.09 3.97 -1.16
CA LEU A 119 -16.99 4.51 0.22
C LEU A 119 -18.02 5.61 0.53
N GLY A 120 -19.00 5.82 -0.36
CA GLY A 120 -20.02 6.87 -0.30
C GLY A 120 -19.97 7.83 -1.49
N ASN A 121 -20.77 8.90 -1.48
CA ASN A 121 -20.85 9.85 -2.59
C ASN A 121 -19.91 11.05 -2.40
N CYS A 122 -19.34 11.55 -3.51
CA CYS A 122 -18.49 12.73 -3.53
C CYS A 122 -19.32 13.97 -3.15
N PRO A 123 -18.86 14.81 -2.21
CA PRO A 123 -19.58 16.02 -1.82
C PRO A 123 -19.59 17.10 -2.90
N VAL A 124 -18.76 16.97 -3.94
CA VAL A 124 -18.63 17.96 -5.02
C VAL A 124 -19.51 17.61 -6.21
N CYS A 125 -19.54 16.34 -6.64
CA CYS A 125 -20.25 15.93 -7.86
C CYS A 125 -21.23 14.77 -7.67
N GLY A 126 -21.42 14.27 -6.44
CA GLY A 126 -22.34 13.17 -6.14
C GLY A 126 -21.89 11.78 -6.61
N LYS A 127 -20.89 11.68 -7.50
CA LYS A 127 -20.35 10.39 -7.99
C LYS A 127 -19.67 9.59 -6.85
N PRO A 128 -19.62 8.24 -6.93
CA PRO A 128 -19.01 7.41 -5.89
C PRO A 128 -17.56 7.80 -5.55
N LEU A 129 -17.22 7.75 -4.26
CA LEU A 129 -15.85 7.83 -3.77
C LEU A 129 -15.24 6.44 -3.76
N VAL A 130 -14.02 6.32 -4.27
CA VAL A 130 -13.28 5.07 -4.37
C VAL A 130 -11.95 5.17 -3.65
N GLU A 131 -11.51 4.07 -3.05
CA GLU A 131 -10.15 3.97 -2.54
C GLU A 131 -9.17 3.92 -3.72
N ARG A 132 -8.17 4.80 -3.69
CA ARG A 132 -7.10 4.90 -4.68
C ARG A 132 -5.76 4.88 -3.97
N ARG A 133 -4.74 4.37 -4.64
CA ARG A 133 -3.39 4.28 -4.08
C ARG A 133 -2.43 5.15 -4.87
N SER A 134 -1.64 5.96 -4.16
CA SER A 134 -0.57 6.79 -4.73
C SER A 134 0.79 6.37 -4.18
N ARG A 135 1.88 6.94 -4.74
CA ARG A 135 3.23 6.85 -4.17
C ARG A 135 3.33 7.27 -2.70
N TYR A 136 2.38 8.05 -2.19
CA TYR A 136 2.34 8.55 -0.81
C TYR A 136 1.45 7.71 0.12
N GLY A 137 0.78 6.68 -0.41
CA GLY A 137 -0.14 5.81 0.32
C GLY A 137 -1.56 5.83 -0.24
N MET A 138 -2.47 5.15 0.47
CA MET A 138 -3.88 5.08 0.13
C MET A 138 -4.60 6.40 0.43
N PHE A 139 -5.51 6.78 -0.45
CA PHE A 139 -6.34 7.97 -0.37
C PHE A 139 -7.70 7.67 -0.99
N ILE A 140 -8.70 8.46 -0.66
CA ILE A 140 -10.03 8.34 -1.24
C ILE A 140 -10.14 9.39 -2.34
N GLY A 141 -10.46 8.96 -3.55
CA GLY A 141 -10.66 9.83 -4.71
C GLY A 141 -12.07 9.72 -5.27
N CYS A 142 -12.55 10.76 -5.95
CA CYS A 142 -13.78 10.65 -6.72
C CYS A 142 -13.61 9.67 -7.90
N SER A 143 -14.62 8.83 -8.15
CA SER A 143 -14.64 7.96 -9.34
C SER A 143 -14.66 8.77 -10.63
N GLY A 144 -15.26 9.96 -10.62
CA GLY A 144 -15.35 10.88 -11.75
C GLY A 144 -14.07 11.63 -12.12
N TYR A 145 -12.90 11.22 -11.67
CA TYR A 145 -11.63 11.78 -12.15
C TYR A 145 -11.41 11.39 -13.63
N PRO A 146 -10.96 12.29 -14.53
CA PRO A 146 -10.35 13.61 -14.27
C PRO A 146 -11.32 14.78 -14.09
N GLU A 147 -12.62 14.61 -14.38
CA GLU A 147 -13.63 15.68 -14.30
C GLU A 147 -13.84 16.21 -12.89
N CYS A 148 -13.70 15.34 -11.87
CA CYS A 148 -13.74 15.71 -10.46
C CYS A 148 -12.41 15.35 -9.78
N THR A 149 -11.67 16.38 -9.34
CA THR A 149 -10.35 16.25 -8.68
C THR A 149 -10.44 16.10 -7.16
N TYR A 150 -11.65 15.88 -6.62
CA TYR A 150 -11.84 15.69 -5.19
C TYR A 150 -11.06 14.46 -4.69
N THR A 151 -10.18 14.70 -3.72
CA THR A 151 -9.44 13.67 -3.01
C THR A 151 -9.45 13.99 -1.51
N ARG A 152 -9.48 12.96 -0.68
CA ARG A 152 -9.23 13.07 0.76
C ARG A 152 -8.27 11.99 1.21
N PRO A 153 -7.31 12.28 2.09
CA PRO A 153 -6.40 11.27 2.59
C PRO A 153 -7.18 10.15 3.31
N MET A 154 -6.70 8.91 3.20
CA MET A 154 -7.21 7.78 3.99
C MET A 154 -6.72 7.97 5.42
N THR A 155 -7.38 8.87 6.14
CA THR A 155 -6.97 9.26 7.47
C THR A 155 -7.35 8.16 8.44
N LYS A 156 -6.35 7.56 9.09
CA LYS A 156 -6.59 6.81 10.33
C LYS A 156 -7.07 7.81 11.37
N SER A 157 -8.38 7.90 11.56
CA SER A 157 -8.98 8.67 12.66
C SER A 157 -8.35 8.19 13.96
N THR A 158 -7.83 9.12 14.75
CA THR A 158 -7.22 8.78 16.04
C THR A 158 -8.28 8.49 17.11
N GLY A 159 -9.56 8.73 16.81
CA GLY A 159 -10.67 8.68 17.76
C GLY A 159 -10.65 9.81 18.79
N VAL A 160 -9.78 10.82 18.61
CA VAL A 160 -9.60 11.94 19.52
C VAL A 160 -10.17 13.22 18.91
N SER A 161 -11.06 13.87 19.65
CA SER A 161 -11.65 15.15 19.26
C SER A 161 -10.67 16.31 19.42
N CYS A 162 -10.70 17.24 18.49
CA CYS A 162 -9.92 18.47 18.49
C CYS A 162 -10.39 19.38 19.64
N PRO A 163 -9.47 19.86 20.50
CA PRO A 163 -9.83 20.73 21.61
C PRO A 163 -10.30 22.13 21.15
N LYS A 164 -9.96 22.56 19.91
CA LYS A 164 -10.35 23.88 19.39
C LYS A 164 -11.75 23.91 18.76
N CYS A 165 -12.17 22.83 18.09
CA CYS A 165 -13.41 22.86 17.29
C CYS A 165 -14.25 21.57 17.37
N GLY A 166 -13.87 20.61 18.21
CA GLY A 166 -14.57 19.32 18.35
C GLY A 166 -14.41 18.34 17.18
N GLY A 167 -13.90 18.78 16.03
CA GLY A 167 -13.65 17.93 14.85
C GLY A 167 -12.59 16.85 15.11
N GLU A 168 -12.57 15.77 14.34
CA GLU A 168 -11.65 14.67 14.60
C GLU A 168 -10.18 15.01 14.29
N ILE A 169 -9.26 14.46 15.08
CA ILE A 169 -7.83 14.53 14.80
C ILE A 169 -7.43 13.34 13.91
N VAL A 170 -6.84 13.66 12.76
CA VAL A 170 -6.45 12.71 11.72
C VAL A 170 -4.93 12.66 11.57
N GLY A 171 -4.37 11.46 11.37
CA GLY A 171 -2.94 11.28 11.10
C GLY A 171 -2.60 11.45 9.62
N LEU A 172 -1.56 12.23 9.34
CA LEU A 172 -1.05 12.58 8.00
C LEU A 172 0.46 12.33 7.93
N LYS A 173 0.99 11.98 6.75
CA LYS A 173 2.43 11.91 6.50
C LYS A 173 2.93 13.25 5.97
N SER A 174 4.01 13.78 6.54
CA SER A 174 4.73 14.95 6.04
C SER A 174 5.63 14.58 4.85
N ARG A 175 6.17 15.59 4.15
CA ARG A 175 7.10 15.42 3.01
C ARG A 175 8.35 14.60 3.36
N ASN A 176 8.81 14.68 4.60
CA ASN A 176 9.94 13.92 5.14
C ASN A 176 9.55 12.53 5.69
N GLY A 177 8.31 12.08 5.43
CA GLY A 177 7.79 10.80 5.93
C GLY A 177 7.37 10.79 7.41
N ARG A 178 7.60 11.87 8.16
CA ARG A 178 7.18 11.97 9.56
C ARG A 178 5.67 12.07 9.66
N ILE A 179 5.06 11.25 10.51
CA ILE A 179 3.62 11.35 10.79
C ILE A 179 3.37 12.54 11.71
N TYR A 180 2.40 13.37 11.35
CA TYR A 180 1.84 14.42 12.17
C TYR A 180 0.32 14.26 12.21
N TYR A 181 -0.35 14.91 13.15
CA TYR A 181 -1.78 14.80 13.34
C TYR A 181 -2.41 16.19 13.23
N ARG A 182 -3.48 16.34 12.46
CA ARG A 182 -4.15 17.63 12.24
C ARG A 182 -5.65 17.47 12.47
N CYS A 183 -6.34 18.57 12.80
CA CYS A 183 -7.79 18.58 12.77
C CYS A 183 -8.33 18.33 11.34
N SER A 184 -9.41 17.55 11.24
CA SER A 184 -10.15 17.28 10.01
C SER A 184 -10.76 18.54 9.38
N ASN A 185 -11.06 19.56 10.19
CA ASN A 185 -11.75 20.78 9.76
C ASN A 185 -10.83 21.84 9.15
N TYR A 186 -9.58 21.52 8.85
CA TYR A 186 -8.69 22.43 8.11
C TYR A 186 -9.27 22.73 6.71
N PRO A 187 -9.21 23.98 6.21
CA PRO A 187 -8.43 25.12 6.72
C PRO A 187 -9.11 25.94 7.83
N LYS A 188 -10.36 25.62 8.21
CA LYS A 188 -11.09 26.36 9.26
C LYS A 188 -10.51 26.16 10.66
N CYS A 189 -9.79 25.05 10.88
CA CYS A 189 -9.06 24.79 12.13
C CYS A 189 -7.60 24.43 11.83
N ASP A 190 -6.68 25.16 12.45
CA ASP A 190 -5.22 25.08 12.28
C ASP A 190 -4.54 24.13 13.29
N PHE A 191 -5.30 23.39 14.09
CA PHE A 191 -4.76 22.57 15.17
C PHE A 191 -3.92 21.39 14.64
N VAL A 192 -2.66 21.30 15.09
CA VAL A 192 -1.67 20.30 14.69
C VAL A 192 -0.93 19.73 15.91
N LEU A 193 -0.64 18.43 15.88
CA LEU A 193 0.19 17.70 16.83
C LEU A 193 1.29 16.94 16.10
N TRP A 194 2.51 16.97 16.62
CA TRP A 194 3.64 16.21 16.08
C TRP A 194 3.80 14.82 16.71
N ASP A 195 3.19 14.63 17.88
CA ASP A 195 3.23 13.42 18.67
C ASP A 195 1.85 12.75 18.65
N LYS A 196 1.82 11.41 18.77
CA LYS A 196 0.57 10.64 18.64
C LYS A 196 -0.39 10.95 19.80
N PRO A 197 -1.62 11.45 19.53
CA PRO A 197 -2.61 11.66 20.58
C PRO A 197 -3.11 10.32 21.13
N THR A 198 -3.45 10.34 22.41
CA THR A 198 -4.08 9.24 23.14
C THR A 198 -5.53 9.61 23.45
N SER A 199 -6.36 8.63 23.78
CA SER A 199 -7.75 8.85 24.20
C SER A 199 -7.88 9.60 25.53
N ALA A 200 -6.80 9.75 26.29
CA ALA A 200 -6.81 10.44 27.58
C ALA A 200 -6.73 11.96 27.41
N LYS A 201 -7.59 12.69 28.13
CA LYS A 201 -7.53 14.15 28.26
C LYS A 201 -6.70 14.55 29.46
N CYS A 202 -6.03 15.69 29.36
CA CYS A 202 -5.25 16.26 30.45
C CYS A 202 -6.20 16.73 31.56
N PRO A 203 -5.99 16.31 32.82
CA PRO A 203 -6.84 16.73 33.94
C PRO A 203 -6.68 18.21 34.29
N LYS A 204 -5.58 18.86 33.87
CA LYS A 204 -5.32 20.29 34.14
C LYS A 204 -5.97 21.24 33.14
N CYS A 205 -6.03 20.87 31.86
CA CYS A 205 -6.44 21.81 30.80
C CYS A 205 -7.37 21.20 29.73
N GLY A 206 -7.75 19.92 29.86
CA GLY A 206 -8.67 19.25 28.93
C GLY A 206 -8.09 18.87 27.55
N TYR A 207 -6.87 19.31 27.22
CA TYR A 207 -6.20 18.97 25.96
C TYR A 207 -5.80 17.49 25.89
N PRO A 208 -5.70 16.89 24.69
CA PRO A 208 -5.32 15.51 24.54
C PRO A 208 -3.88 15.24 25.04
N ILE A 209 -3.67 14.09 25.66
CA ILE A 209 -2.34 13.62 26.05
C ILE A 209 -1.69 12.96 24.83
N VAL A 210 -0.41 13.25 24.58
CA VAL A 210 0.37 12.73 23.45
C VAL A 210 1.51 11.81 23.90
N LEU A 211 1.88 10.86 23.04
CA LEU A 211 3.04 9.97 23.20
C LEU A 211 4.29 10.60 22.59
N ALA A 212 5.10 11.24 23.43
CA ALA A 212 6.36 11.86 23.04
C ALA A 212 7.54 10.89 23.22
N ARG A 213 8.62 11.11 22.46
CA ARG A 213 9.90 10.40 22.61
C ARG A 213 10.97 11.33 23.18
N SER A 214 11.73 10.83 24.15
CA SER A 214 12.90 11.51 24.73
C SER A 214 14.12 11.38 23.82
N LYS A 215 15.11 12.28 23.97
CA LYS A 215 16.42 12.19 23.30
C LYS A 215 17.13 10.84 23.53
N LYS A 216 16.84 10.18 24.66
CA LYS A 216 17.37 8.85 25.03
C LYS A 216 16.52 7.68 24.50
N GLY A 217 15.54 7.92 23.63
CA GLY A 217 14.68 6.90 23.01
C GLY A 217 13.46 6.46 23.84
N ASN A 218 13.37 6.84 25.11
CA ASN A 218 12.24 6.48 25.98
C ASN A 218 10.94 7.20 25.57
N THR A 219 9.83 6.46 25.54
CA THR A 219 8.48 7.02 25.31
C THR A 219 7.87 7.48 26.63
N TYR A 220 7.26 8.66 26.63
CA TYR A 220 6.54 9.22 27.78
C TYR A 220 5.27 9.94 27.31
N ARG A 221 4.33 10.13 28.24
CA ARG A 221 3.06 10.80 27.96
C ARG A 221 3.11 12.23 28.47
N LYS A 222 2.77 13.21 27.65
CA LYS A 222 2.70 14.62 28.05
C LYS A 222 1.42 15.28 27.53
N CYS A 223 1.00 16.38 28.15
CA CYS A 223 -0.05 17.21 27.59
C CYS A 223 0.38 17.80 26.25
N SER A 224 -0.56 17.92 25.31
CA SER A 224 -0.29 18.57 24.04
C SER A 224 -0.34 20.09 24.09
N ASN A 225 -0.88 20.69 25.16
CA ASN A 225 -0.93 22.14 25.32
C ASN A 225 0.48 22.67 25.67
N PRO A 226 1.10 23.56 24.87
CA PRO A 226 2.40 24.16 25.19
C PRO A 226 2.44 24.88 26.53
N GLU A 227 1.30 25.40 27.01
CA GLU A 227 1.17 26.11 28.29
C GLU A 227 0.94 25.17 29.49
N CYS A 228 0.95 23.85 29.28
CA CYS A 228 0.65 22.87 30.32
C CYS A 228 1.79 21.85 30.49
N ASP A 229 2.50 21.96 31.62
CA ASP A 229 3.61 21.07 31.98
C ASP A 229 3.17 19.70 32.52
N TYR A 230 1.95 19.25 32.23
CA TYR A 230 1.46 17.96 32.72
C TYR A 230 2.14 16.79 31.97
N VAL A 231 2.87 15.96 32.72
CA VAL A 231 3.59 14.79 32.20
C VAL A 231 3.23 13.55 33.04
N ILE A 232 2.91 12.45 32.35
CA ILE A 232 2.73 11.13 32.96
C ILE A 232 4.00 10.33 32.67
N LEU A 233 4.87 10.22 33.67
CA LEU A 233 6.04 9.35 33.65
C LEU A 233 5.59 7.91 33.86
N GLY A 234 5.83 7.02 32.89
CA GLY A 234 5.55 5.59 33.04
C GLY A 234 6.37 5.02 34.20
N LYS A 235 5.71 4.34 35.15
CA LYS A 235 6.39 3.62 36.25
C LYS A 235 7.48 2.73 35.67
N ARG A 236 8.71 2.84 36.19
CA ARG A 236 9.75 1.81 36.03
C ARG A 236 9.12 0.47 36.43
N ARG A 237 9.28 -0.57 35.61
CA ARG A 237 9.00 -1.95 36.03
C ARG A 237 9.75 -2.17 37.33
N ALA A 238 9.03 -2.37 38.43
CA ALA A 238 9.62 -2.77 39.69
C ALA A 238 10.24 -4.15 39.47
N SER A 239 11.57 -4.23 39.59
CA SER A 239 12.28 -5.50 39.67
C SER A 239 11.74 -6.26 40.87
N VAL A 240 11.01 -7.34 40.62
CA VAL A 240 10.63 -8.31 41.65
C VAL A 240 11.92 -8.90 42.20
N LYS A 241 12.37 -8.44 43.37
CA LYS A 241 13.29 -9.22 44.20
C LYS A 241 12.47 -10.38 44.75
N LYS A 242 12.66 -11.59 44.19
CA LYS A 242 12.29 -12.82 44.88
C LYS A 242 13.19 -12.92 46.12
N GLY A 243 12.58 -12.82 47.29
CA GLY A 243 13.12 -13.39 48.53
C GLY A 243 12.71 -14.85 48.64
#